data_AF-A0A1W2CFS1-F1
#
_entry.id   AF-A0A1W2CFS1-F1
#
_cell.length_a   1.000
_cell.length_b   1.000
_cell.length_c   1.000
_cell.angle_alpha   90.00
_cell.angle_beta   90.00
_cell.angle_gamma   90.00
#
_symmetry.space_group_name_H-M   'P 1'
#
loop_
_entity.id
_entity.type
_entity.pdbx_description
1 polymer ?
#
loop_
_entity_poly.entity_id
_entity_poly.type
_entity_poly.pdbx_seq_one_letter_code
_entity_poly.pdbx_strand_id
1 'polypeptide(L)'
;MLGDLKKRVTNNVQKLNQEETDFLMDAESNRMGAIILHLAATEKYYQVYTFENREFNADEAKKWMPALELGEPARNEFKGNPIDYYLKIWDDVRNETLALLKTKDDKWLNSKIENDSLMNNHWAWYHVMEHQANHMGQIALIRKRLPKK
;
A
#
# COMPACT_ATOMS: atom_id res chain seq x y z
N MET A 1 -10.49 11.65 -0.67
CA MET A 1 -9.22 11.57 0.10
C MET A 1 -8.32 10.44 -0.38
N LEU A 2 -8.74 9.17 -0.36
CA LEU A 2 -7.93 8.03 -0.87
C LEU A 2 -7.35 8.24 -2.28
N GLY A 3 -8.19 8.69 -3.22
CA GLY A 3 -7.76 8.98 -4.60
C GLY A 3 -6.72 10.11 -4.70
N ASP A 4 -6.85 11.14 -3.86
CA ASP A 4 -5.91 12.27 -3.83
C ASP A 4 -4.54 11.84 -3.31
N LEU A 5 -4.49 11.11 -2.18
CA LEU A 5 -3.22 10.63 -1.63
C LEU A 5 -2.50 9.67 -2.58
N LYS A 6 -3.21 8.72 -3.20
CA LYS A 6 -2.61 7.85 -4.22
C LYS A 6 -2.02 8.67 -5.36
N LYS A 7 -2.76 9.65 -5.90
CA LYS A 7 -2.25 10.55 -6.96
C LYS A 7 -0.97 11.28 -6.52
N ARG A 8 -0.93 11.80 -5.29
CA ARG A 8 0.24 12.49 -4.74
C ARG A 8 1.44 11.55 -4.56
N VAL A 9 1.24 10.33 -4.08
CA VAL A 9 2.29 9.31 -4.00
C VAL A 9 2.78 8.94 -5.40
N THR A 10 1.89 8.66 -6.35
CA THR A 10 2.25 8.35 -7.74
C THR A 10 3.09 9.47 -8.36
N ASN A 11 2.72 10.75 -8.17
CA ASN A 11 3.51 11.88 -8.67
C ASN A 11 4.94 11.93 -8.10
N ASN A 12 5.16 11.36 -6.91
CA ASN A 12 6.48 11.28 -6.33
C ASN A 12 7.37 10.19 -6.94
N VAL A 13 6.80 9.18 -7.60
CA VAL A 13 7.55 7.98 -8.02
C VAL A 13 7.45 7.66 -9.52
N GLN A 14 6.42 8.13 -10.24
CA GLN A 14 6.12 7.72 -11.63
C GLN A 14 7.22 8.03 -12.67
N LYS A 15 8.27 8.77 -12.30
CA LYS A 15 9.39 9.11 -13.19
C LYS A 15 10.71 8.47 -12.77
N LEU A 16 10.69 7.58 -11.78
CA LEU A 16 11.89 6.90 -11.31
C LEU A 16 12.36 5.92 -12.38
N ASN A 17 13.67 5.90 -12.65
CA ASN A 17 14.29 4.82 -13.39
C ASN A 17 14.50 3.58 -12.49
N GLN A 18 15.09 2.50 -13.04
CA GLN A 18 15.29 1.26 -12.27
C GLN A 18 16.21 1.45 -11.06
N GLU A 19 17.33 2.16 -11.22
CA GLU A 19 18.28 2.43 -10.13
C GLU A 19 17.64 3.25 -9.01
N GLU A 20 16.83 4.26 -9.37
CA GLU A 20 16.10 5.10 -8.42
C GLU A 20 14.96 4.31 -7.75
N THR A 21 14.27 3.44 -8.48
CA THR A 21 13.19 2.57 -7.95
C THR A 21 13.72 1.58 -6.92
N ASP A 22 14.88 0.99 -7.21
CA ASP A 22 15.55 0.01 -6.36
C ASP A 22 16.51 0.63 -5.34
N PHE A 23 16.63 1.96 -5.30
CA PHE A 23 17.56 2.64 -4.40
C PHE A 23 17.29 2.27 -2.94
N LEU A 24 18.38 1.97 -2.22
CA LEU A 24 18.37 1.70 -0.80
C LEU A 24 19.18 2.79 -0.11
N MET A 25 18.56 3.50 0.83
CA MET A 25 19.23 4.59 1.55
C MET A 25 20.24 4.04 2.55
N ASP A 26 19.86 2.98 3.25
CA ASP A 26 20.66 2.24 4.24
C ASP A 26 20.07 0.83 4.44
N ALA A 27 20.75 -0.02 5.21
CA ALA A 27 20.36 -1.42 5.42
C ALA A 27 18.97 -1.59 6.08
N GLU A 28 18.44 -0.58 6.76
CA GLU A 28 17.16 -0.63 7.48
C GLU A 28 16.00 -0.01 6.67
N SER A 29 16.31 0.83 5.67
CA SER A 29 15.34 1.45 4.78
C SER A 29 14.62 0.46 3.85
N ASN A 30 13.58 0.91 3.15
CA ASN A 30 12.88 0.13 2.13
C ASN A 30 13.01 0.81 0.76
N ARG A 31 13.01 0.02 -0.31
CA ARG A 31 13.01 0.53 -1.70
C ARG A 31 11.68 1.22 -2.00
N MET A 32 11.70 2.28 -2.81
CA MET A 32 10.46 2.98 -3.17
C MET A 32 9.48 2.05 -3.90
N GLY A 33 9.95 1.14 -4.77
CA GLY A 33 9.10 0.12 -5.39
C GLY A 33 8.38 -0.78 -4.37
N ALA A 34 9.12 -1.28 -3.38
CA ALA A 34 8.57 -2.10 -2.29
C ALA A 34 7.55 -1.33 -1.44
N ILE A 35 7.79 -0.04 -1.16
CA ILE A 35 6.83 0.81 -0.44
C ILE A 35 5.52 0.97 -1.23
N ILE A 36 5.56 1.13 -2.55
CA ILE A 36 4.34 1.20 -3.37
C ILE A 36 3.56 -0.12 -3.29
N LEU A 37 4.25 -1.26 -3.38
CA LEU A 37 3.60 -2.56 -3.26
C LEU A 37 3.02 -2.80 -1.87
N HIS A 38 3.72 -2.34 -0.83
CA HIS A 38 3.24 -2.37 0.55
C HIS A 38 1.93 -1.59 0.71
N LEU A 39 1.83 -0.38 0.16
CA LEU A 39 0.58 0.40 0.18
C LEU A 39 -0.58 -0.34 -0.53
N ALA A 40 -0.29 -1.02 -1.63
CA ALA A 40 -1.28 -1.87 -2.31
C ALA A 40 -1.67 -3.09 -1.46
N ALA A 41 -0.70 -3.74 -0.81
CA ALA A 41 -0.92 -4.89 0.06
C ALA A 41 -1.76 -4.52 1.30
N THR A 42 -1.47 -3.39 1.95
CA THR A 42 -2.27 -2.86 3.07
C THR A 42 -3.70 -2.60 2.62
N GLU A 43 -3.89 -1.93 1.48
CA GLU A 43 -5.22 -1.67 0.95
C GLU A 43 -5.97 -2.98 0.64
N LYS A 44 -5.29 -3.97 0.03
CA LYS A 44 -5.87 -5.30 -0.23
C LYS A 44 -6.23 -6.05 1.04
N TYR A 45 -5.40 -5.96 2.08
CA TYR A 45 -5.70 -6.55 3.38
C TYR A 45 -7.00 -5.98 3.94
N TYR A 46 -7.16 -4.66 3.94
CA TYR A 46 -8.37 -4.02 4.45
C TYR A 46 -9.61 -4.27 3.59
N GLN A 47 -9.46 -4.58 2.29
CA GLN A 47 -10.59 -5.08 1.51
C GLN A 47 -11.11 -6.40 2.10
N VAL A 48 -10.23 -7.37 2.27
CA VAL A 48 -10.58 -8.70 2.80
C VAL A 48 -11.11 -8.56 4.24
N TYR A 49 -10.42 -7.77 5.06
CA TYR A 49 -10.77 -7.57 6.47
C TYR A 49 -12.14 -6.92 6.66
N THR A 50 -12.49 -5.89 5.88
CA THR A 50 -13.73 -5.10 6.09
C THR A 50 -14.92 -5.54 5.25
N PHE A 51 -14.68 -6.08 4.04
CA PHE A 51 -15.76 -6.53 3.15
C PHE A 51 -16.07 -8.01 3.31
N GLU A 52 -15.07 -8.83 3.67
CA GLU A 52 -15.21 -10.27 3.80
C GLU A 52 -15.10 -10.77 5.24
N ASN A 53 -14.80 -9.89 6.21
CA ASN A 53 -14.75 -10.21 7.64
C ASN A 53 -13.79 -11.37 7.97
N ARG A 54 -12.67 -11.43 7.26
CA ARG A 54 -11.64 -12.47 7.43
C ARG A 54 -10.26 -11.89 7.22
N GLU A 55 -9.25 -12.66 7.57
CA GLU A 55 -7.87 -12.37 7.19
C GLU A 55 -7.53 -13.03 5.85
N PHE A 56 -6.31 -12.80 5.37
CA PHE A 56 -5.81 -13.48 4.18
C PHE A 56 -5.81 -14.99 4.35
N ASN A 57 -6.28 -15.70 3.33
CA ASN A 57 -6.08 -17.14 3.23
C ASN A 57 -4.62 -17.46 2.87
N ALA A 58 -4.26 -18.73 2.83
CA ALA A 58 -2.87 -19.14 2.59
C ALA A 58 -2.28 -18.64 1.26
N ASP A 59 -3.08 -18.55 0.19
CA ASP A 59 -2.58 -18.14 -1.13
C ASP A 59 -2.51 -16.62 -1.27
N GLU A 60 -3.46 -15.90 -0.69
CA GLU A 60 -3.40 -14.45 -0.54
C GLU A 60 -2.21 -14.05 0.35
N ALA A 61 -1.99 -14.77 1.46
CA ALA A 61 -0.90 -14.51 2.38
C ALA A 61 0.46 -14.70 1.71
N LYS A 62 0.67 -15.80 0.97
CA LYS A 62 1.89 -16.00 0.17
C LYS A 62 2.16 -14.85 -0.79
N LYS A 63 1.10 -14.29 -1.40
CA LYS A 63 1.21 -13.19 -2.37
C LYS A 63 1.47 -11.84 -1.71
N TRP A 64 0.76 -11.52 -0.63
CA TRP A 64 0.66 -10.16 -0.10
C TRP A 64 1.46 -9.95 1.18
N MET A 65 1.69 -10.98 2.01
CA MET A 65 2.41 -10.82 3.28
C MET A 65 3.83 -10.30 3.10
N PRO A 66 4.65 -10.79 2.14
CA PRO A 66 6.00 -10.24 1.97
C PRO A 66 5.99 -8.74 1.67
N ALA A 67 5.01 -8.25 0.90
CA ALA A 67 4.84 -6.82 0.65
C ALA A 67 4.28 -6.07 1.86
N LEU A 68 3.37 -6.69 2.60
CA LEU A 68 2.72 -6.10 3.77
C LEU A 68 3.72 -5.90 4.92
N GLU A 69 4.62 -6.84 5.16
CA GLU A 69 5.58 -6.79 6.28
C GLU A 69 6.79 -5.90 5.99
N LEU A 70 7.10 -5.63 4.72
CA LEU A 70 8.35 -4.98 4.30
C LEU A 70 9.58 -5.70 4.87
N GLY A 71 10.70 -4.99 5.05
CA GLY A 71 11.91 -5.54 5.66
C GLY A 71 12.78 -6.34 4.68
N GLU A 72 13.68 -7.15 5.23
CA GLU A 72 14.70 -7.84 4.44
C GLU A 72 14.13 -8.75 3.34
N PRO A 73 13.09 -9.58 3.60
CA PRO A 73 12.50 -10.42 2.56
C PRO A 73 11.96 -9.57 1.40
N ALA A 74 11.19 -8.53 1.70
CA ALA A 74 10.63 -7.61 0.72
C ALA A 74 11.72 -6.84 -0.06
N ARG A 75 12.81 -6.43 0.60
CA ARG A 75 13.96 -5.74 -0.01
C ARG A 75 14.68 -6.59 -1.05
N ASN A 76 14.68 -7.91 -0.86
CA ASN A 76 15.35 -8.86 -1.74
C ASN A 76 14.41 -9.34 -2.85
N GLU A 77 13.15 -9.60 -2.54
CA GLU A 77 12.15 -10.11 -3.49
C GLU A 77 11.68 -9.02 -4.48
N PHE A 78 11.43 -7.80 -4.00
CA PHE A 78 10.89 -6.72 -4.83
C PHE A 78 11.98 -5.79 -5.37
N LYS A 79 12.89 -6.38 -6.15
CA LYS A 79 13.97 -5.69 -6.85
C LYS A 79 13.94 -6.01 -8.35
N GLY A 80 14.31 -5.04 -9.19
CA GLY A 80 14.45 -5.24 -10.64
C GLY A 80 13.16 -5.06 -11.44
N ASN A 81 12.04 -4.78 -10.78
CA ASN A 81 10.81 -4.39 -11.48
C ASN A 81 10.76 -2.86 -11.65
N PRO A 82 10.28 -2.36 -12.81
CA PRO A 82 10.12 -0.93 -13.03
C PRO A 82 9.01 -0.34 -12.16
N ILE A 83 9.04 0.97 -11.88
CA ILE A 83 8.04 1.60 -11.02
C ILE A 83 6.59 1.39 -11.50
N ASP A 84 6.39 1.34 -12.82
CA ASP A 84 5.08 1.12 -13.45
C ASP A 84 4.47 -0.25 -13.11
N TYR A 85 5.30 -1.27 -12.86
CA TYR A 85 4.84 -2.58 -12.40
C TYR A 85 4.10 -2.46 -11.07
N TYR A 86 4.70 -1.77 -10.10
CA TYR A 86 4.12 -1.59 -8.77
C TYR A 86 2.90 -0.66 -8.80
N LEU A 87 2.96 0.42 -9.59
CA LEU A 87 1.85 1.36 -9.76
C LEU A 87 0.62 0.69 -10.37
N LYS A 88 0.81 -0.18 -11.38
CA LYS A 88 -0.29 -0.94 -11.98
C LYS A 88 -0.99 -1.86 -10.99
N ILE A 89 -0.22 -2.57 -10.16
CA ILE A 89 -0.80 -3.40 -9.08
C ILE A 89 -1.63 -2.54 -8.13
N TRP A 90 -1.13 -1.36 -7.76
CA TRP A 90 -1.89 -0.45 -6.90
C TRP A 90 -3.12 0.16 -7.58
N ASP A 91 -3.08 0.40 -8.89
CA ASP A 91 -4.25 0.79 -9.68
C ASP A 91 -5.33 -0.30 -9.63
N ASP A 92 -4.96 -1.55 -9.85
CA ASP A 92 -5.89 -2.68 -9.83
C ASP A 92 -6.56 -2.83 -8.45
N VAL A 93 -5.76 -2.81 -7.38
CA VAL A 93 -6.28 -2.83 -5.99
C VAL A 93 -7.20 -1.63 -5.73
N ARG A 94 -6.81 -0.43 -6.15
CA ARG A 94 -7.64 0.77 -5.95
C ARG A 94 -8.97 0.70 -6.68
N ASN A 95 -8.97 0.19 -7.91
CA ASN A 95 -10.19 0.06 -8.71
C ASN A 95 -11.16 -0.91 -8.03
N GLU A 96 -10.66 -2.02 -7.49
CA GLU A 96 -11.44 -2.95 -6.68
C GLU A 96 -11.97 -2.29 -5.40
N THR A 97 -11.15 -1.57 -4.65
CA THR A 97 -11.57 -0.82 -3.46
C THR A 97 -12.74 0.12 -3.77
N LEU A 98 -12.63 0.91 -4.85
CA LEU A 98 -13.67 1.86 -5.24
C LEU A 98 -14.95 1.16 -5.69
N ALA A 99 -14.85 0.00 -6.35
CA ALA A 99 -16.00 -0.81 -6.70
C ALA A 99 -16.71 -1.35 -5.46
N LEU A 100 -15.96 -1.89 -4.49
CA LEU A 100 -16.50 -2.43 -3.24
C LEU A 100 -17.12 -1.34 -2.36
N LEU A 101 -16.45 -0.20 -2.17
CA LEU A 101 -16.97 0.92 -1.37
C LEU A 101 -18.29 1.47 -1.93
N LYS A 102 -18.49 1.47 -3.26
CA LYS A 102 -19.76 1.87 -3.88
C LYS A 102 -20.94 0.97 -3.51
N THR A 103 -20.68 -0.25 -3.04
CA THR A 103 -21.74 -1.19 -2.61
C THR A 103 -22.18 -0.96 -1.17
N LYS A 104 -21.52 -0.07 -0.43
CA LYS A 104 -21.75 0.15 1.00
C LYS A 104 -22.34 1.51 1.29
N ASP A 105 -23.00 1.61 2.43
CA ASP A 105 -23.61 2.83 2.95
C ASP A 105 -22.91 3.29 4.24
N ASP A 106 -23.34 4.44 4.76
CA ASP A 106 -22.78 4.99 6.00
C ASP A 106 -23.11 4.14 7.23
N LYS A 107 -24.17 3.32 7.18
CA LYS A 107 -24.48 2.38 8.26
C LYS A 107 -23.41 1.29 8.34
N TRP A 108 -23.02 0.72 7.20
CA TRP A 108 -21.88 -0.19 7.11
C TRP A 108 -20.58 0.51 7.51
N LEU A 109 -20.35 1.75 7.07
CA LEU A 109 -19.13 2.48 7.41
C LEU A 109 -19.00 2.66 8.94
N ASN A 110 -20.10 2.88 9.64
CA ASN A 110 -20.13 3.03 11.08
C ASN A 110 -20.19 1.71 11.87
N SER A 111 -20.44 0.57 11.21
CA SER A 111 -20.53 -0.72 11.90
C SER A 111 -19.16 -1.24 12.32
N LYS A 112 -19.13 -1.96 13.44
CA LYS A 112 -17.93 -2.70 13.87
C LYS A 112 -17.53 -3.73 12.81
N ILE A 113 -16.24 -3.99 12.72
CA ILE A 113 -15.71 -5.10 11.94
C ILE A 113 -16.02 -6.38 12.72
N GLU A 114 -16.41 -7.44 12.01
CA GLU A 114 -16.71 -8.72 12.67
C GLU A 114 -15.43 -9.26 13.32
N ASN A 115 -15.53 -9.75 14.55
CA ASN A 115 -14.40 -10.22 15.37
C ASN A 115 -13.39 -9.13 15.81
N ASP A 116 -13.66 -7.84 15.56
CA ASP A 116 -12.86 -6.73 16.08
C ASP A 116 -13.64 -5.91 17.10
N SER A 117 -13.15 -5.87 18.34
CA SER A 117 -13.81 -5.13 19.42
C SER A 117 -13.46 -3.64 19.45
N LEU A 118 -12.35 -3.25 18.82
CA LEU A 118 -11.71 -1.94 18.93
C LEU A 118 -11.95 -1.04 17.72
N MET A 119 -12.23 -1.61 16.55
CA MET A 119 -12.31 -0.88 15.28
C MET A 119 -13.66 -1.02 14.56
N ASN A 120 -14.02 0.02 13.80
CA ASN A 120 -15.12 -0.01 12.85
C ASN A 120 -14.60 0.17 11.41
N ASN A 121 -15.46 -0.05 10.41
CA ASN A 121 -15.09 0.09 9.00
C ASN A 121 -14.55 1.49 8.67
N HIS A 122 -15.11 2.53 9.29
CA HIS A 122 -14.64 3.90 9.10
C HIS A 122 -13.19 4.07 9.52
N TRP A 123 -12.82 3.59 10.71
CA TRP A 123 -11.44 3.66 11.20
C TRP A 123 -10.49 2.88 10.28
N ALA A 124 -10.89 1.69 9.81
CA ALA A 124 -10.07 0.89 8.90
C ALA A 124 -9.74 1.64 7.60
N TRP A 125 -10.74 2.25 6.95
CA TRP A 125 -10.52 3.01 5.73
C TRP A 125 -9.83 4.36 5.95
N TYR A 126 -10.02 4.96 7.13
CA TYR A 126 -9.21 6.08 7.59
C TYR A 126 -7.74 5.67 7.74
N HIS A 127 -7.45 4.52 8.36
CA HIS A 127 -6.10 4.04 8.57
C HIS A 127 -5.39 3.76 7.25
N VAL A 128 -6.05 3.12 6.27
CA VAL A 128 -5.49 2.94 4.91
C VAL A 128 -5.06 4.29 4.31
N MET A 129 -5.87 5.33 4.49
CA MET A 129 -5.59 6.68 4.00
C MET A 129 -4.45 7.36 4.78
N GLU A 130 -4.44 7.27 6.11
CA GLU A 130 -3.38 7.79 6.97
C GLU A 130 -2.03 7.12 6.69
N HIS A 131 -2.02 5.80 6.55
CA HIS A 131 -0.84 5.00 6.27
C HIS A 131 -0.20 5.37 4.91
N GLN A 132 -1.02 5.70 3.90
CA GLN A 132 -0.52 6.26 2.64
C GLN A 132 0.21 7.60 2.84
N ALA A 133 -0.30 8.47 3.72
CA ALA A 133 0.35 9.73 4.03
C ALA A 133 1.66 9.53 4.80
N ASN A 134 1.71 8.55 5.71
CA ASN A 134 2.93 8.16 6.43
C ASN A 134 4.05 7.77 5.45
N HIS A 135 3.80 6.79 4.58
CA HIS A 135 4.78 6.33 3.61
C HIS A 135 5.09 7.34 2.50
N MET A 136 4.17 8.26 2.19
CA MET A 136 4.49 9.40 1.32
C MET A 136 5.64 10.25 1.89
N GLY A 137 5.68 10.43 3.21
CA GLY A 137 6.80 11.10 3.89
C GLY A 137 8.11 10.32 3.75
N GLN A 138 8.06 9.00 3.90
CA GLN A 138 9.22 8.12 3.71
C GLN A 138 9.75 8.16 2.27
N ILE A 139 8.87 8.10 1.27
CA ILE A 139 9.23 8.23 -0.15
C ILE A 139 9.89 9.59 -0.41
N ALA A 140 9.34 10.67 0.15
CA ALA A 140 9.92 12.00 -0.02
C ALA A 140 11.34 12.11 0.58
N LEU A 141 11.58 11.45 1.72
CA LEU A 141 12.91 11.37 2.34
C LEU A 141 13.89 10.62 1.43
N ILE A 142 13.54 9.40 0.99
CA ILE A 142 14.39 8.55 0.15
C ILE A 142 14.71 9.26 -1.16
N ARG A 143 13.71 9.85 -1.81
CA ARG A 143 13.87 10.56 -3.08
C ARG A 143 14.87 11.73 -2.98
N LYS A 144 14.94 12.42 -1.84
CA LYS A 144 15.92 13.49 -1.58
C LYS A 144 17.35 12.98 -1.31
N ARG A 145 17.55 11.67 -1.24
CA ARG A 145 18.83 11.00 -1.03
C ARG A 145 19.32 10.21 -2.23
N LEU A 146 18.56 10.23 -3.33
CA LEU A 146 19.02 9.69 -4.60
C LEU A 146 20.36 10.35 -5.00
N PRO A 147 21.31 9.59 -5.58
CA PRO A 147 22.54 10.15 -6.12
C PRO A 147 22.23 11.27 -7.11
N LYS A 148 23.01 12.35 -7.09
CA LYS A 148 22.88 13.40 -8.10
C LYS A 148 23.29 12.85 -9.46
N LYS A 149 22.47 13.13 -10.49
CA LYS A 149 22.82 12.88 -11.89
C LYS A 149 23.94 13.80 -12.33
#